data_AF-A0A1T4JV12-F1
#
_entry.id   AF-A0A1T4JV12-F1
#
_cell.length_a   1.000
_cell.length_b   1.000
_cell.length_c   1.000
_cell.angle_alpha   90.00
_cell.angle_beta   90.00
_cell.angle_gamma   90.00
#
_symmetry.space_group_name_H-M   'P 1'
#
loop_
_entity.id
_entity.type
_entity.pdbx_description
1 polymer ?
#
loop_
_entity_poly.entity_id
_entity_poly.type
_entity_poly.pdbx_seq_one_letter_code
_entity_poly.pdbx_strand_id
1 'polypeptide(L)'
;MTQQVKRKKVVKKVNHPTNGTRKVKRKVRRIKKPVLYGFIAIVVLIVGLLTIPKTLENNKLKELGYNKTTISEIRKQKLVNLIIKNDYYSENLAGAINDKTLNKDYIKLYVVSDSCDQREFVLYDRLIDKGYTEEQALSLFDSLTFFEITPLLVFDFQTDVKPYLDDAIANSGTNSATNFALSNSYRENYATTLPVINPGSYDMLVNKTYYLDSAFVPGQLQDLSIRYASEGLQLDAPAAEALKLFCEGARDLGLRMYASSAYRSYEHQQALYDRYVKANGQEDADTFSARPGFSEHQTGLTVDMSALTDDPSISKFEETDEFTWASENCQEYGWILRFPSGKEQIIGYQYEPWHYRFVGVDLAKKIVNSKLTYDEYYMLYMAPWNNEENNKASKNPTTAKPEESPAPSETPAS
;
A
#
# COMPACT_ATOMS: atom_id res chain seq x y z
N MET A 1 -32.95 86.88 18.14
CA MET A 1 -34.43 86.85 18.26
C MET A 1 -34.75 85.68 19.17
N THR A 2 -35.30 85.80 20.39
CA THR A 2 -36.26 86.76 20.92
C THR A 2 -36.06 86.81 22.44
N GLN A 3 -35.73 87.99 22.98
CA GLN A 3 -36.00 88.32 24.38
C GLN A 3 -37.51 88.46 24.54
N GLN A 4 -38.06 88.03 25.68
CA GLN A 4 -38.90 88.85 26.57
C GLN A 4 -39.68 87.96 27.55
N VAL A 5 -40.00 88.32 28.79
CA VAL A 5 -39.48 89.27 29.79
C VAL A 5 -40.48 89.24 30.95
N LYS A 6 -39.97 89.40 32.18
CA LYS A 6 -40.63 89.86 33.42
C LYS A 6 -41.75 88.98 34.02
N ARG A 7 -41.63 88.73 35.33
CA ARG A 7 -42.32 89.57 36.34
C ARG A 7 -41.81 89.35 37.78
N LYS A 8 -41.48 90.51 38.37
CA LYS A 8 -41.56 90.97 39.78
C LYS A 8 -41.46 89.95 40.93
N LYS A 9 -40.34 90.06 41.66
CA LYS A 9 -40.12 89.61 43.04
C LYS A 9 -40.84 90.51 44.06
N VAL A 10 -41.53 89.91 45.03
CA VAL A 10 -41.62 90.43 46.42
C VAL A 10 -41.62 89.25 47.42
N VAL A 11 -40.53 89.25 48.20
CA VAL A 11 -40.19 88.68 49.52
C VAL A 11 -41.16 87.75 50.27
N LYS A 12 -40.64 86.58 50.69
CA LYS A 12 -40.88 85.96 52.02
C LYS A 12 -39.56 85.39 52.55
N LYS A 13 -39.16 85.78 53.77
CA LYS A 13 -38.09 85.14 54.55
C LYS A 13 -38.53 83.71 54.87
N VAL A 14 -37.72 82.71 54.49
CA VAL A 14 -37.91 81.31 54.85
C VAL A 14 -36.58 80.81 55.39
N ASN A 15 -36.59 80.31 56.64
CA ASN A 15 -35.49 79.58 57.25
C ASN A 15 -35.12 78.37 56.36
N HIS A 16 -33.83 78.17 56.08
CA HIS A 16 -33.35 76.97 55.42
C HIS A 16 -32.38 76.20 56.33
N PRO A 17 -32.61 74.88 56.52
CA PRO A 17 -31.81 74.04 57.39
C PRO A 17 -30.48 73.66 56.72
N THR A 18 -29.49 73.45 57.58
CA THR A 18 -28.17 72.90 57.27
C THR A 18 -28.27 71.52 56.64
N ASN A 19 -27.77 71.36 55.41
CA ASN A 19 -27.61 70.03 54.80
C ASN A 19 -26.13 69.64 54.84
N GLY A 20 -25.80 68.78 55.81
CA GLY A 20 -24.47 68.20 55.97
C GLY A 20 -24.16 67.19 54.89
N THR A 21 -23.07 67.39 54.15
CA THR A 21 -22.47 66.38 53.28
C THR A 21 -21.90 65.23 54.11
N ARG A 22 -22.66 64.14 54.22
CA ARG A 22 -22.27 62.90 54.90
C ARG A 22 -21.34 62.09 53.97
N LYS A 23 -20.04 62.02 54.29
CA LYS A 23 -19.10 61.08 53.66
C LYS A 23 -19.59 59.64 53.87
N VAL A 24 -20.07 58.99 52.81
CA VAL A 24 -20.40 57.56 52.83
C VAL A 24 -19.09 56.77 52.90
N LYS A 25 -18.68 56.35 54.11
CA LYS A 25 -17.61 55.37 54.28
C LYS A 25 -18.09 54.04 53.70
N ARG A 26 -17.53 53.63 52.55
CA ARG A 26 -17.73 52.30 51.97
C ARG A 26 -17.22 51.27 52.97
N LYS A 27 -18.12 50.57 53.68
CA LYS A 27 -17.76 49.47 54.60
C LYS A 27 -17.19 48.33 53.77
N VAL A 28 -15.86 48.19 53.76
CA VAL A 28 -15.20 47.00 53.25
C VAL A 28 -15.59 45.84 54.17
N ARG A 29 -16.45 44.93 53.69
CA ARG A 29 -16.82 43.72 54.43
C ARG A 29 -15.56 42.83 54.51
N ARG A 30 -14.90 42.81 55.68
CA ARG A 30 -13.83 41.84 55.96
C ARG A 30 -14.43 40.44 55.98
N ILE A 31 -14.03 39.58 55.04
CA ILE A 31 -14.35 38.16 55.07
C ILE A 31 -13.79 37.57 56.37
N LYS A 32 -14.64 36.88 57.15
CA LYS A 32 -14.20 36.23 58.39
C LYS A 32 -13.21 35.12 58.02
N LYS A 33 -12.04 35.09 58.67
CA LYS A 33 -10.99 34.06 58.48
C LYS A 33 -11.53 32.62 58.28
N PRO A 34 -12.49 32.10 59.07
CA PRO A 34 -13.05 30.75 58.85
C PRO A 34 -13.80 30.57 57.52
N VAL A 35 -14.46 31.61 56.99
CA VAL A 35 -15.11 31.56 55.67
C VAL A 35 -14.05 31.54 54.56
N LEU A 36 -12.95 32.28 54.74
CA LEU A 36 -11.81 32.26 53.82
C LEU A 36 -11.11 30.89 53.83
N TYR A 37 -10.90 30.28 55.00
CA TYR A 37 -10.33 28.93 55.12
C TYR A 37 -11.24 27.85 54.51
N GLY A 38 -12.56 27.94 54.71
CA GLY A 38 -13.52 27.04 54.07
C GLY A 38 -13.50 27.15 52.54
N PHE A 39 -13.39 28.37 52.00
CA PHE A 39 -13.26 28.59 50.56
C PHE A 39 -11.94 28.04 50.00
N ILE A 40 -10.81 28.26 50.69
CA ILE A 40 -9.51 27.69 50.31
C ILE A 40 -9.55 26.16 50.33
N ALA A 41 -10.16 25.54 51.35
CA ALA A 41 -10.28 24.09 51.44
C ALA A 41 -11.10 23.51 50.28
N ILE A 42 -12.19 24.16 49.89
CA ILE A 42 -12.99 23.77 48.72
C ILE A 42 -12.17 23.89 47.43
N VAL A 43 -11.43 24.98 47.24
CA VAL A 43 -10.56 25.16 46.08
C VAL A 43 -9.48 24.08 46.03
N VAL A 44 -8.82 23.77 47.15
CA VAL A 44 -7.81 22.70 47.24
C VAL A 44 -8.42 21.33 46.91
N LEU A 45 -9.64 21.06 47.39
CA LEU A 45 -10.33 19.79 47.16
C LEU A 45 -10.77 19.65 45.69
N ILE A 46 -11.28 20.72 45.08
CA ILE A 46 -11.62 20.77 43.64
C ILE A 46 -10.37 20.62 42.78
N VAL A 47 -9.29 21.34 43.10
CA VAL A 47 -8.01 21.21 42.39
C VAL A 47 -7.50 19.78 42.52
N GLY A 48 -7.49 19.21 43.73
CA GLY A 48 -7.10 17.82 43.97
C GLY A 48 -7.90 16.81 43.16
N LEU A 49 -9.24 16.94 43.14
CA LEU A 49 -10.14 16.09 42.34
C LEU A 49 -9.83 16.16 40.84
N LEU A 50 -9.40 17.31 40.33
CA LEU A 50 -9.08 17.50 38.92
C LEU A 50 -7.63 17.09 38.59
N THR A 51 -6.67 17.32 39.49
CA THR A 51 -5.24 17.13 39.22
C THR A 51 -4.74 15.74 39.55
N ILE A 52 -5.30 15.06 40.55
CA ILE A 52 -4.84 13.73 40.98
C ILE A 52 -5.04 12.68 39.86
N PRO A 53 -6.24 12.52 39.24
CA PRO A 53 -6.43 11.56 38.15
C PRO A 53 -5.51 11.86 36.98
N LYS A 54 -5.41 13.14 36.60
CA LYS A 54 -4.52 13.61 35.53
C LYS A 54 -3.05 13.28 35.79
N THR A 55 -2.61 13.41 37.05
CA THR A 55 -1.22 13.12 37.45
C THR A 55 -0.95 11.62 37.41
N LEU A 56 -1.89 10.80 37.89
CA LEU A 56 -1.79 9.34 37.82
C LEU A 56 -1.72 8.84 36.37
N GLU A 57 -2.63 9.31 35.50
CA GLU A 57 -2.59 9.01 34.06
C GLU A 57 -1.27 9.42 33.42
N ASN A 58 -0.76 10.62 33.73
CA ASN A 58 0.52 11.08 33.19
C ASN A 58 1.68 10.21 33.66
N ASN A 59 1.65 9.70 34.89
CA ASN A 59 2.70 8.80 35.38
C ASN A 59 2.63 7.45 34.68
N LYS A 60 1.44 6.87 34.50
CA LYS A 60 1.25 5.65 33.71
C LYS A 60 1.75 5.79 32.27
N LEU A 61 1.43 6.90 31.60
CA LEU A 61 1.92 7.14 30.24
C LEU A 61 3.45 7.28 30.20
N LYS A 62 4.09 7.86 31.23
CA LYS A 62 5.55 7.88 31.32
C LYS A 62 6.14 6.51 31.57
N GLU A 63 5.50 5.70 32.42
CA GLU A 63 5.90 4.31 32.70
C GLU A 63 5.86 3.46 31.43
N LEU A 64 4.89 3.71 30.54
CA LEU A 64 4.84 3.08 29.21
C LEU A 64 5.96 3.55 28.26
N GLY A 65 6.62 4.68 28.52
CA GLY A 65 7.71 5.22 27.70
C GLY A 65 7.43 6.59 27.07
N TYR A 66 6.21 7.12 27.16
CA TYR A 66 5.88 8.40 26.51
C TYR A 66 6.54 9.60 27.19
N ASN A 67 7.19 10.44 26.38
CA ASN A 67 7.75 11.71 26.85
C ASN A 67 6.64 12.77 27.09
N LYS A 68 7.01 13.89 27.74
CA LYS A 68 6.06 14.96 28.10
C LYS A 68 5.33 15.57 26.90
N THR A 69 6.02 15.72 25.77
CA THR A 69 5.45 16.27 24.54
C THR A 69 4.38 15.34 23.99
N THR A 70 4.70 14.05 23.88
CA THR A 70 3.75 13.03 23.39
C THR A 70 2.55 12.88 24.32
N ILE A 71 2.75 12.90 25.64
CA ILE A 71 1.63 12.88 26.61
C ILE A 71 0.66 14.06 26.39
N SER A 72 1.17 15.24 26.04
CA SER A 72 0.33 16.39 25.69
C SER A 72 -0.50 16.10 24.44
N GLU A 73 0.09 15.53 23.39
CA GLU A 73 -0.62 15.18 22.16
C GLU A 73 -1.62 14.04 22.36
N ILE A 74 -1.28 12.98 23.11
CA ILE A 74 -2.19 11.91 23.54
C ILE A 74 -3.47 12.49 24.15
N ARG A 75 -3.34 13.50 25.01
CA ARG A 75 -4.48 14.17 25.65
C ARG A 75 -5.30 14.98 24.65
N LYS A 76 -4.65 15.78 23.79
CA LYS A 76 -5.34 16.56 22.75
C LYS A 76 -6.14 15.67 21.81
N GLN A 77 -5.60 14.50 21.47
CA GLN A 77 -6.22 13.53 20.58
C GLN A 77 -7.19 12.56 21.29
N LYS A 78 -7.37 12.71 22.62
CA LYS A 78 -8.25 11.90 23.47
C LYS A 78 -7.92 10.40 23.48
N LEU A 79 -6.63 10.05 23.47
CA LEU A 79 -6.13 8.68 23.40
C LEU A 79 -5.78 8.07 24.77
N VAL A 80 -5.80 8.86 25.85
CA VAL A 80 -5.35 8.45 27.20
C VAL A 80 -5.93 7.11 27.65
N ASN A 81 -7.27 6.97 27.60
CA ASN A 81 -7.94 5.76 28.08
C ASN A 81 -7.62 4.54 27.20
N LEU A 82 -7.55 4.74 25.88
CA LEU A 82 -7.26 3.68 24.93
C LEU A 82 -5.84 3.15 25.14
N ILE A 83 -4.87 4.05 25.28
CA ILE A 83 -3.47 3.69 25.49
C ILE A 83 -3.27 3.02 26.84
N ILE A 84 -3.73 3.62 27.94
CA ILE A 84 -3.50 3.09 29.29
C ILE A 84 -4.24 1.76 29.51
N LYS A 85 -5.42 1.56 28.92
CA LYS A 85 -6.19 0.33 29.14
C LYS A 85 -5.53 -0.89 28.48
N ASN A 86 -4.83 -0.68 27.38
CA ASN A 86 -4.25 -1.75 26.56
C ASN A 86 -2.71 -1.75 26.60
N ASP A 87 -2.10 -0.91 27.45
CA ASP A 87 -0.65 -0.75 27.56
C ASP A 87 0.05 -0.49 26.20
N TYR A 88 -0.59 0.27 25.32
CA TYR A 88 -0.07 0.53 23.97
C TYR A 88 1.13 1.47 24.00
N TYR A 89 2.26 0.98 23.52
CA TYR A 89 3.45 1.77 23.29
C TYR A 89 4.28 1.17 22.17
N SER A 90 4.79 2.04 21.31
CA SER A 90 5.91 1.80 20.42
C SER A 90 6.47 3.17 20.01
N GLU A 91 7.70 3.20 19.51
CA GLU A 91 8.26 4.44 18.97
C GLU A 91 7.46 4.95 17.77
N ASN A 92 6.96 4.03 16.93
CA ASN A 92 6.13 4.35 15.77
C ASN A 92 4.79 5.00 16.17
N LEU A 93 4.08 4.42 17.15
CA LEU A 93 2.85 5.00 17.69
C LEU A 93 3.11 6.38 18.32
N ALA A 94 4.19 6.52 19.10
CA ALA A 94 4.56 7.79 19.70
C ALA A 94 4.87 8.86 18.63
N GLY A 95 5.60 8.49 17.57
CA GLY A 95 5.88 9.33 16.41
C GLY A 95 4.60 9.81 15.71
N ALA A 96 3.73 8.87 15.32
CA ALA A 96 2.47 9.19 14.64
C ALA A 96 1.55 10.10 15.47
N ILE A 97 1.55 9.94 16.80
CA ILE A 97 0.82 10.82 17.70
C ILE A 97 1.43 12.23 17.70
N ASN A 98 2.75 12.36 17.79
CA ASN A 98 3.43 13.67 17.78
C ASN A 98 3.18 14.42 16.47
N ASP A 99 3.27 13.70 15.35
CA ASP A 99 3.15 14.26 14.00
C ASP A 99 1.69 14.47 13.58
N LYS A 100 0.74 13.98 14.38
CA LYS A 100 -0.72 14.04 14.14
C LYS A 100 -1.13 13.33 12.84
N THR A 101 -0.41 12.27 12.51
CA THR A 101 -0.65 11.41 11.35
C THR A 101 -1.32 10.09 11.73
N LEU A 102 -1.50 9.83 13.03
CA LEU A 102 -2.12 8.60 13.54
C LEU A 102 -3.50 8.34 12.90
N ASN A 103 -3.61 7.23 12.18
CA ASN A 103 -4.90 6.62 11.86
C ASN A 103 -5.34 5.69 13.00
N LYS A 104 -6.44 6.05 13.69
CA LYS A 104 -6.89 5.35 14.90
C LYS A 104 -7.43 3.96 14.63
N ASP A 105 -7.91 3.71 13.42
CA ASP A 105 -8.48 2.41 13.03
C ASP A 105 -7.39 1.32 13.01
N TYR A 106 -6.13 1.72 12.81
CA TYR A 106 -4.97 0.84 12.74
C TYR A 106 -4.03 0.98 13.95
N ILE A 107 -4.51 1.51 15.09
CA ILE A 107 -3.64 1.79 16.25
C ILE A 107 -2.83 0.58 16.71
N LYS A 108 -3.36 -0.64 16.55
CA LYS A 108 -2.66 -1.88 16.91
C LYS A 108 -1.49 -2.19 15.98
N LEU A 109 -1.59 -1.86 14.68
CA LEU A 109 -0.45 -1.98 13.76
C LEU A 109 0.68 -1.05 14.15
N TYR A 110 0.38 0.19 14.55
CA TYR A 110 1.41 1.10 15.04
C TYR A 110 2.15 0.54 16.25
N VAL A 111 1.52 -0.32 17.06
CA VAL A 111 2.15 -0.93 18.24
C VAL A 111 3.15 -2.03 17.86
N VAL A 112 2.84 -2.83 16.83
CA VAL A 112 3.65 -4.01 16.47
C VAL A 112 4.60 -3.79 15.29
N SER A 113 4.24 -2.93 14.33
CA SER A 113 5.03 -2.72 13.13
C SER A 113 6.00 -1.55 13.29
N ASP A 114 7.21 -1.74 12.77
CA ASP A 114 8.25 -0.71 12.69
C ASP A 114 7.91 0.39 11.65
N SER A 115 7.02 0.10 10.71
CA SER A 115 6.55 1.05 9.70
C SER A 115 5.04 0.98 9.58
N CYS A 116 4.35 2.12 9.54
CA CYS A 116 2.90 2.12 9.45
C CYS A 116 2.47 3.20 8.45
N ASP A 117 2.60 2.85 7.17
CA ASP A 117 2.22 3.67 6.03
C ASP A 117 0.92 3.15 5.38
N GLN A 118 0.45 3.84 4.34
CA GLN A 118 -0.78 3.46 3.64
C GLN A 118 -0.74 2.04 3.05
N ARG A 119 0.44 1.52 2.70
CA ARG A 119 0.57 0.17 2.12
C ARG A 119 0.40 -0.89 3.20
N GLU A 120 0.92 -0.65 4.39
CA GLU A 120 0.73 -1.52 5.57
C GLU A 120 -0.75 -1.66 5.93
N PHE A 121 -1.50 -0.55 5.90
CA PHE A 121 -2.95 -0.56 6.15
C PHE A 121 -3.70 -1.41 5.12
N VAL A 122 -3.40 -1.23 3.83
CA VAL A 122 -4.04 -2.01 2.77
C VAL A 122 -3.67 -3.48 2.88
N LEU A 123 -2.41 -3.80 3.19
CA LEU A 123 -1.96 -5.19 3.38
C LEU A 123 -2.66 -5.84 4.57
N TYR A 124 -2.78 -5.15 5.70
CA TYR A 124 -3.51 -5.63 6.85
C TYR A 124 -4.97 -5.93 6.51
N ASP A 125 -5.67 -4.98 5.87
CA ASP A 125 -7.07 -5.19 5.47
C ASP A 125 -7.20 -6.35 4.48
N ARG A 126 -6.24 -6.53 3.57
CA ARG A 126 -6.22 -7.68 2.64
C ARG A 126 -6.05 -9.01 3.34
N LEU A 127 -5.25 -9.08 4.40
CA LEU A 127 -5.14 -10.29 5.22
C LEU A 127 -6.48 -10.60 5.91
N ILE A 128 -7.12 -9.59 6.49
CA ILE A 128 -8.44 -9.76 7.12
C ILE A 128 -9.48 -10.20 6.09
N ASP A 129 -9.50 -9.60 4.90
CA ASP A 129 -10.42 -9.95 3.80
C ASP A 129 -10.19 -11.37 3.26
N LYS A 130 -8.94 -11.84 3.29
CA LYS A 130 -8.57 -13.22 2.96
C LYS A 130 -8.95 -14.23 4.05
N GLY A 131 -9.30 -13.76 5.26
CA GLY A 131 -9.82 -14.57 6.36
C GLY A 131 -8.89 -14.74 7.55
N TYR A 132 -7.74 -14.07 7.58
CA TYR A 132 -6.85 -14.09 8.75
C TYR A 132 -7.50 -13.34 9.92
N THR A 133 -7.29 -13.84 11.13
CA THR A 133 -7.72 -13.11 12.32
C THR A 133 -6.83 -11.88 12.55
N GLU A 134 -7.33 -10.89 13.29
CA GLU A 134 -6.52 -9.74 13.70
C GLU A 134 -5.26 -10.18 14.46
N GLU A 135 -5.36 -11.21 15.31
CA GLU A 135 -4.20 -11.74 16.05
C GLU A 135 -3.13 -12.31 15.12
N GLN A 136 -3.53 -13.10 14.11
CA GLN A 136 -2.61 -13.65 13.12
C GLN A 136 -1.97 -12.55 12.27
N ALA A 137 -2.77 -11.58 11.82
CA ALA A 137 -2.27 -10.45 11.05
C ALA A 137 -1.25 -9.64 11.87
N LEU A 138 -1.59 -9.26 13.10
CA LEU A 138 -0.69 -8.51 13.98
C LEU A 138 0.59 -9.29 14.29
N SER A 139 0.54 -10.62 14.46
CA SER A 139 1.76 -11.42 14.67
C SER A 139 2.69 -11.44 13.46
N LEU A 140 2.15 -11.31 12.24
CA LEU A 140 2.96 -11.18 11.03
C LEU A 140 3.65 -9.82 11.00
N PHE A 141 2.91 -8.73 11.22
CA PHE A 141 3.45 -7.37 11.24
C PHE A 141 4.45 -7.11 12.37
N ASP A 142 4.35 -7.84 13.49
CA ASP A 142 5.30 -7.77 14.61
C ASP A 142 6.70 -8.31 14.27
N SER A 143 6.79 -9.19 13.26
CA SER A 143 7.98 -10.02 13.04
C SER A 143 8.50 -9.99 11.60
N LEU A 144 7.69 -9.58 10.64
CA LEU A 144 8.00 -9.63 9.21
C LEU A 144 7.87 -8.24 8.57
N THR A 145 8.68 -8.02 7.54
CA THR A 145 8.56 -6.82 6.71
C THR A 145 7.37 -6.90 5.76
N PHE A 146 6.95 -5.75 5.20
CA PHE A 146 5.93 -5.67 4.16
C PHE A 146 6.07 -6.76 3.08
N PHE A 147 7.27 -6.87 2.50
CA PHE A 147 7.54 -7.81 1.42
C PHE A 147 7.51 -9.26 1.88
N GLU A 148 7.85 -9.55 3.13
CA GLU A 148 7.73 -10.89 3.70
C GLU A 148 6.29 -11.27 4.04
N ILE A 149 5.34 -10.32 4.03
CA ILE A 149 3.93 -10.60 4.29
C ILE A 149 3.14 -10.70 2.98
N THR A 150 3.47 -9.91 1.94
CA THR A 150 2.72 -9.90 0.66
C THR A 150 2.54 -11.26 -0.02
N PRO A 151 3.46 -12.25 0.06
CA PRO A 151 3.27 -13.57 -0.53
C PRO A 151 2.02 -14.30 -0.02
N LEU A 152 1.61 -14.08 1.22
CA LEU A 152 0.39 -14.66 1.79
C LEU A 152 -0.87 -14.25 1.05
N LEU A 153 -0.85 -13.13 0.30
CA LEU A 153 -1.98 -12.75 -0.55
C LEU A 153 -2.11 -13.65 -1.78
N VAL A 154 -0.99 -14.16 -2.30
CA VAL A 154 -0.91 -15.03 -3.50
C VAL A 154 -1.04 -16.51 -3.14
N PHE A 155 -0.52 -16.91 -1.98
CA PHE A 155 -0.58 -18.28 -1.49
C PHE A 155 -1.99 -18.77 -1.19
N ASP A 156 -2.11 -20.09 -1.03
CA ASP A 156 -3.33 -20.68 -0.47
C ASP A 156 -3.53 -20.16 0.96
N PHE A 157 -4.76 -20.14 1.45
CA PHE A 157 -5.03 -19.66 2.79
C PHE A 157 -4.33 -20.53 3.84
N GLN A 158 -3.47 -19.90 4.65
CA GLN A 158 -2.72 -20.58 5.70
C GLN A 158 -3.52 -20.56 7.01
N THR A 159 -4.24 -21.64 7.32
CA THR A 159 -5.05 -21.74 8.54
C THR A 159 -4.25 -21.45 9.81
N ASP A 160 -3.00 -21.92 9.87
CA ASP A 160 -2.01 -21.55 10.87
C ASP A 160 -0.89 -20.78 10.17
N VAL A 161 -0.65 -19.53 10.59
CA VAL A 161 0.42 -18.69 10.04
C VAL A 161 1.79 -19.02 10.62
N LYS A 162 1.85 -19.76 11.73
CA LYS A 162 3.11 -20.02 12.44
C LYS A 162 4.16 -20.72 11.57
N PRO A 163 3.83 -21.76 10.77
CA PRO A 163 4.82 -22.38 9.88
C PRO A 163 5.38 -21.42 8.83
N TYR A 164 4.56 -20.49 8.32
CA TYR A 164 5.01 -19.45 7.40
C TYR A 164 5.91 -18.43 8.11
N LEU A 165 5.47 -17.96 9.27
CA LEU A 165 6.19 -17.00 10.08
C LEU A 165 7.58 -17.51 10.47
N ASP A 166 7.68 -18.75 10.99
CA ASP A 166 8.94 -19.36 11.38
C ASP A 166 9.91 -19.49 10.18
N ASP A 167 9.40 -19.87 9.00
CA ASP A 167 10.19 -20.04 7.77
C ASP A 167 10.69 -18.71 7.22
N ALA A 168 9.83 -17.68 7.21
CA ALA A 168 10.20 -16.33 6.80
C ALA A 168 11.27 -15.73 7.74
N ILE A 169 11.11 -15.88 9.06
CA ILE A 169 12.10 -15.44 10.05
C ILE A 169 13.43 -16.16 9.86
N ALA A 170 13.41 -17.48 9.66
CA ALA A 170 14.61 -18.29 9.43
C ALA A 170 15.39 -17.84 8.18
N ASN A 171 14.70 -17.24 7.20
CA ASN A 171 15.26 -16.76 5.94
C ASN A 171 15.34 -15.22 5.84
N SER A 172 15.14 -14.48 6.94
CA SER A 172 15.14 -13.00 6.97
C SER A 172 16.43 -12.34 6.45
N GLY A 173 17.57 -13.05 6.49
CA GLY A 173 18.83 -12.59 5.89
C GLY A 173 18.89 -12.70 4.35
N THR A 174 17.98 -13.46 3.75
CA THR A 174 17.90 -13.75 2.31
C THR A 174 16.66 -13.12 1.68
N ASN A 175 15.55 -13.09 2.42
CA ASN A 175 14.28 -12.51 1.99
C ASN A 175 14.40 -11.00 1.85
N SER A 176 13.85 -10.48 0.76
CA SER A 176 13.88 -9.06 0.40
C SER A 176 12.77 -8.75 -0.59
N ALA A 177 12.67 -7.50 -1.05
CA ALA A 177 11.69 -7.14 -2.07
C ALA A 177 11.77 -7.98 -3.36
N THR A 178 12.97 -8.41 -3.75
CA THR A 178 13.26 -9.04 -5.06
C THR A 178 13.77 -10.46 -4.96
N ASN A 179 13.96 -11.01 -3.76
CA ASN A 179 14.50 -12.35 -3.57
C ASN A 179 13.86 -13.02 -2.35
N PHE A 180 13.44 -14.27 -2.51
CA PHE A 180 12.80 -15.07 -1.48
C PHE A 180 13.39 -16.47 -1.42
N ALA A 181 13.58 -16.94 -0.18
CA ALA A 181 13.89 -18.32 0.13
C ALA A 181 12.90 -18.80 1.19
N LEU A 182 12.08 -19.79 0.83
CA LEU A 182 11.13 -20.48 1.69
C LEU A 182 11.47 -21.97 1.69
N SER A 183 11.41 -22.60 2.85
CA SER A 183 11.71 -24.01 3.03
C SER A 183 10.50 -24.89 2.74
N ASN A 184 9.29 -24.36 2.90
CA ASN A 184 8.03 -25.06 2.64
C ASN A 184 7.34 -24.56 1.38
N SER A 185 6.45 -25.39 0.82
CA SER A 185 5.48 -24.93 -0.17
C SER A 185 4.23 -24.42 0.52
N TYR A 186 3.91 -23.14 0.33
CA TYR A 186 2.68 -22.51 0.82
C TYR A 186 1.60 -22.40 -0.27
N ARG A 187 1.85 -23.07 -1.41
CA ARG A 187 1.00 -23.08 -2.58
C ARG A 187 0.93 -24.49 -3.14
N GLU A 188 -0.27 -24.92 -3.48
CA GLU A 188 -0.50 -26.10 -4.29
C GLU A 188 -0.96 -25.66 -5.68
N ASN A 189 -0.19 -26.02 -6.71
CA ASN A 189 -0.47 -25.60 -8.08
C ASN A 189 -1.83 -26.14 -8.53
N TYR A 190 -2.73 -25.22 -8.92
CA TYR A 190 -4.07 -25.52 -9.43
C TYR A 190 -5.03 -26.15 -8.40
N ALA A 191 -4.74 -26.09 -7.09
CA ALA A 191 -5.65 -26.57 -6.07
C ALA A 191 -6.94 -25.74 -5.97
N THR A 192 -6.80 -24.41 -6.01
CA THR A 192 -7.93 -23.47 -6.09
C THR A 192 -7.87 -22.72 -7.42
N THR A 193 -8.88 -22.91 -8.27
CA THR A 193 -8.97 -22.25 -9.57
C THR A 193 -10.28 -21.49 -9.73
N LEU A 194 -10.20 -20.32 -10.36
CA LEU A 194 -11.27 -19.35 -10.53
C LEU A 194 -11.25 -18.83 -11.97
N PRO A 195 -12.39 -18.47 -12.56
CA PRO A 195 -12.38 -17.78 -13.84
C PRO A 195 -11.71 -16.41 -13.71
N VAL A 196 -11.02 -15.99 -14.76
CA VAL A 196 -10.45 -14.64 -14.87
C VAL A 196 -11.52 -13.57 -14.67
N ILE A 197 -11.16 -12.53 -13.94
CA ILE A 197 -12.00 -11.35 -13.73
C ILE A 197 -11.79 -10.38 -14.91
N ASN A 198 -12.88 -9.88 -15.50
CA ASN A 198 -12.88 -8.96 -16.64
C ASN A 198 -12.01 -9.46 -17.83
N PRO A 199 -12.31 -10.65 -18.40
CA PRO A 199 -11.53 -11.19 -19.50
C PRO A 199 -11.49 -10.22 -20.68
N GLY A 200 -10.30 -10.01 -21.24
CA GLY A 200 -10.04 -9.03 -22.30
C GLY A 200 -9.49 -7.68 -21.83
N SER A 201 -9.49 -7.41 -20.51
CA SER A 201 -8.81 -6.23 -19.97
C SER A 201 -7.28 -6.42 -19.91
N TYR A 202 -6.49 -5.37 -20.16
CA TYR A 202 -5.03 -5.46 -20.07
C TYR A 202 -4.52 -5.80 -18.68
N ASP A 203 -5.31 -5.46 -17.67
CA ASP A 203 -5.02 -5.68 -16.27
C ASP A 203 -5.60 -6.98 -15.70
N MET A 204 -6.07 -7.90 -16.55
CA MET A 204 -6.53 -9.20 -16.10
C MET A 204 -5.36 -10.06 -15.61
N LEU A 205 -5.53 -10.72 -14.47
CA LEU A 205 -4.57 -11.71 -13.97
C LEU A 205 -4.90 -13.08 -14.54
N VAL A 206 -3.97 -13.68 -15.28
CA VAL A 206 -4.01 -15.09 -15.71
C VAL A 206 -2.81 -15.77 -15.09
N ASN A 207 -3.04 -16.79 -14.29
CA ASN A 207 -2.00 -17.53 -13.57
C ASN A 207 -2.59 -18.88 -13.16
N LYS A 208 -1.88 -19.66 -12.34
CA LYS A 208 -2.32 -20.98 -11.86
C LYS A 208 -3.59 -20.98 -10.98
N THR A 209 -4.13 -19.81 -10.65
CA THR A 209 -5.41 -19.64 -9.94
C THR A 209 -6.49 -19.15 -10.91
N TYR A 210 -6.20 -18.15 -11.74
CA TYR A 210 -7.19 -17.53 -12.63
C TYR A 210 -7.06 -18.05 -14.07
N TYR A 211 -8.11 -18.74 -14.56
CA TYR A 211 -8.15 -19.34 -15.89
C TYR A 211 -9.08 -18.62 -16.88
N LEU A 212 -8.68 -18.66 -18.14
CA LEU A 212 -9.49 -18.31 -19.29
C LEU A 212 -10.29 -19.52 -19.79
N ASP A 213 -11.50 -19.27 -20.25
CA ASP A 213 -12.33 -20.28 -20.92
C ASP A 213 -11.63 -20.80 -22.20
N SER A 214 -11.91 -22.03 -22.59
CA SER A 214 -11.31 -22.61 -23.81
C SER A 214 -11.74 -21.87 -25.07
N ALA A 215 -12.93 -21.26 -25.09
CA ALA A 215 -13.41 -20.45 -26.20
C ALA A 215 -12.91 -18.99 -26.17
N PHE A 216 -12.14 -18.59 -25.15
CA PHE A 216 -11.63 -17.22 -25.09
C PHE A 216 -10.59 -16.97 -26.19
N VAL A 217 -10.88 -15.95 -26.99
CA VAL A 217 -9.98 -15.40 -28.02
C VAL A 217 -9.96 -13.87 -27.85
N PRO A 218 -8.78 -13.22 -27.89
CA PRO A 218 -8.69 -11.76 -27.81
C PRO A 218 -9.47 -11.09 -28.95
N GLY A 219 -10.06 -9.92 -28.65
CA GLY A 219 -11.01 -9.28 -29.56
C GLY A 219 -10.40 -8.76 -30.86
N GLN A 220 -9.10 -8.39 -30.87
CA GLN A 220 -8.43 -7.84 -32.04
C GLN A 220 -6.97 -8.31 -32.15
N LEU A 221 -6.77 -9.54 -32.59
CA LEU A 221 -5.43 -10.03 -32.94
C LEU A 221 -4.91 -9.38 -34.23
N GLN A 222 -3.65 -8.96 -34.21
CA GLN A 222 -2.93 -8.40 -35.35
C GLN A 222 -1.65 -9.19 -35.62
N ASP A 223 -1.36 -9.40 -36.90
CA ASP A 223 -0.09 -9.99 -37.33
C ASP A 223 1.08 -9.06 -36.99
N LEU A 224 2.13 -9.64 -36.45
CA LEU A 224 3.35 -8.92 -36.11
C LEU A 224 4.29 -8.87 -37.32
N SER A 225 4.93 -7.71 -37.50
CA SER A 225 5.96 -7.57 -38.52
C SER A 225 7.17 -8.44 -38.19
N ILE A 226 7.72 -9.12 -39.21
CA ILE A 226 8.98 -9.88 -39.10
C ILE A 226 10.17 -9.02 -38.65
N ARG A 227 10.03 -7.70 -38.65
CA ARG A 227 11.01 -6.76 -38.10
C ARG A 227 11.14 -6.85 -36.58
N TYR A 228 10.07 -7.25 -35.89
CA TYR A 228 9.95 -7.25 -34.43
C TYR A 228 9.54 -8.61 -33.83
N ALA A 229 9.21 -9.59 -34.67
CA ALA A 229 8.73 -10.90 -34.24
C ALA A 229 9.08 -11.99 -35.26
N SER A 230 9.04 -13.26 -34.85
CA SER A 230 9.03 -14.39 -35.78
C SER A 230 7.79 -14.34 -36.69
N GLU A 231 7.90 -14.94 -37.89
CA GLU A 231 6.80 -15.00 -38.85
C GLU A 231 5.57 -15.71 -38.29
N GLY A 232 4.38 -15.16 -38.57
CA GLY A 232 3.09 -15.76 -38.19
C GLY A 232 2.67 -15.53 -36.74
N LEU A 233 3.41 -14.73 -35.96
CA LEU A 233 3.03 -14.35 -34.61
C LEU A 233 1.97 -13.25 -34.59
N GLN A 234 1.10 -13.28 -33.59
CA GLN A 234 0.02 -12.33 -33.40
C GLN A 234 -0.04 -11.84 -31.95
N LEU A 235 -0.52 -10.61 -31.74
CA LEU A 235 -0.88 -10.04 -30.43
C LEU A 235 -2.18 -9.26 -30.53
N ASP A 236 -2.81 -8.99 -29.38
CA ASP A 236 -3.86 -7.98 -29.29
C ASP A 236 -3.32 -6.61 -29.74
N ALA A 237 -4.13 -5.85 -30.48
CA ALA A 237 -3.67 -4.69 -31.25
C ALA A 237 -2.81 -3.68 -30.44
N PRO A 238 -3.17 -3.28 -29.21
CA PRO A 238 -2.33 -2.33 -28.46
C PRO A 238 -1.05 -2.94 -27.92
N ALA A 239 -1.04 -4.25 -27.62
CA ALA A 239 0.20 -4.96 -27.30
C ALA A 239 1.10 -5.07 -28.54
N ALA A 240 0.54 -5.26 -29.74
CA ALA A 240 1.32 -5.28 -30.99
C ALA A 240 2.03 -3.93 -31.24
N GLU A 241 1.33 -2.80 -31.07
CA GLU A 241 1.95 -1.48 -31.20
C GLU A 241 2.99 -1.23 -30.10
N ALA A 242 2.69 -1.64 -28.86
CA ALA A 242 3.64 -1.54 -27.75
C ALA A 242 4.92 -2.35 -28.00
N LEU A 243 4.81 -3.57 -28.57
CA LEU A 243 5.97 -4.39 -28.94
C LEU A 243 6.84 -3.70 -29.99
N LYS A 244 6.21 -3.11 -31.02
CA LYS A 244 6.92 -2.34 -32.04
C LYS A 244 7.73 -1.21 -31.41
N LEU A 245 7.10 -0.39 -30.56
CA LEU A 245 7.79 0.72 -29.89
C LEU A 245 8.91 0.23 -28.97
N PHE A 246 8.68 -0.87 -28.24
CA PHE A 246 9.68 -1.47 -27.37
C PHE A 246 10.93 -1.91 -28.14
N CYS A 247 10.72 -2.63 -29.26
CA CYS A 247 11.81 -3.06 -30.14
C CYS A 247 12.48 -1.89 -30.90
N GLU A 248 11.77 -0.79 -31.19
CA GLU A 248 12.39 0.42 -31.78
C GLU A 248 13.26 1.16 -30.76
N GLY A 249 12.81 1.27 -29.50
CA GLY A 249 13.62 1.86 -28.43
C GLY A 249 14.96 1.17 -28.23
N ALA A 250 14.99 -0.17 -28.27
CA ALA A 250 16.24 -0.94 -28.23
C ALA A 250 17.10 -0.64 -29.47
N ARG A 251 16.48 -0.59 -30.64
CA ARG A 251 17.16 -0.41 -31.93
C ARG A 251 17.82 0.96 -32.07
N ASP A 252 17.25 2.00 -31.47
CA ASP A 252 17.85 3.33 -31.44
C ASP A 252 19.21 3.35 -30.71
N LEU A 253 19.46 2.35 -29.86
CA LEU A 253 20.74 2.11 -29.19
C LEU A 253 21.61 1.05 -29.90
N GLY A 254 21.19 0.57 -31.06
CA GLY A 254 21.87 -0.49 -31.80
C GLY A 254 21.56 -1.91 -31.30
N LEU A 255 20.70 -2.07 -30.30
CA LEU A 255 20.30 -3.37 -29.75
C LEU A 255 19.19 -4.01 -30.59
N ARG A 256 19.23 -5.33 -30.78
CA ARG A 256 18.32 -6.03 -31.70
C ARG A 256 17.60 -7.17 -31.01
N MET A 257 16.38 -6.88 -30.54
CA MET A 257 15.48 -7.88 -29.97
C MET A 257 14.21 -8.09 -30.79
N TYR A 258 13.56 -9.23 -30.60
CA TYR A 258 12.33 -9.63 -31.28
C TYR A 258 11.52 -10.62 -30.44
N ALA A 259 10.21 -10.69 -30.67
CA ALA A 259 9.35 -11.70 -30.08
C ALA A 259 9.51 -13.05 -30.81
N SER A 260 9.91 -14.08 -30.08
CA SER A 260 10.06 -15.46 -30.58
C SER A 260 8.77 -16.29 -30.45
N SER A 261 7.90 -15.93 -29.52
CA SER A 261 6.58 -16.51 -29.28
C SER A 261 5.63 -15.42 -28.75
N ALA A 262 4.34 -15.53 -29.05
CA ALA A 262 3.31 -14.52 -28.77
C ALA A 262 1.96 -15.19 -28.48
N TYR A 263 0.84 -14.71 -29.07
CA TYR A 263 -0.48 -15.33 -28.86
C TYR A 263 -0.46 -16.84 -29.12
N ARG A 264 -1.11 -17.58 -28.21
CA ARG A 264 -1.29 -19.03 -28.30
C ARG A 264 -2.72 -19.39 -27.94
N SER A 265 -3.46 -19.97 -28.88
CA SER A 265 -4.80 -20.50 -28.63
C SER A 265 -4.80 -21.56 -27.54
N TYR A 266 -5.96 -21.78 -26.91
CA TYR A 266 -6.15 -22.85 -25.93
C TYR A 266 -5.70 -24.23 -26.44
N GLU A 267 -6.08 -24.60 -27.67
CA GLU A 267 -5.80 -25.91 -28.27
C GLU A 267 -4.30 -26.13 -28.49
N HIS A 268 -3.60 -25.08 -28.93
CA HIS A 268 -2.14 -25.11 -29.02
C HIS A 268 -1.54 -25.31 -27.62
N GLN A 269 -1.96 -24.55 -26.62
CA GLN A 269 -1.45 -24.72 -25.25
C GLN A 269 -1.72 -26.14 -24.71
N GLN A 270 -2.87 -26.73 -25.01
CA GLN A 270 -3.19 -28.13 -24.65
C GLN A 270 -2.19 -29.10 -25.28
N ALA A 271 -1.99 -29.03 -26.60
CA ALA A 271 -1.06 -29.92 -27.30
C ALA A 271 0.40 -29.75 -26.81
N LEU A 272 0.79 -28.52 -26.49
CA LEU A 272 2.10 -28.20 -25.93
C LEU A 272 2.28 -28.81 -24.53
N TYR A 273 1.30 -28.60 -23.65
CA TYR A 273 1.31 -29.12 -22.28
C TYR A 273 1.31 -30.65 -22.27
N ASP A 274 0.46 -31.30 -23.07
CA ASP A 274 0.40 -32.77 -23.17
C ASP A 274 1.74 -33.38 -23.60
N ARG A 275 2.47 -32.70 -24.50
CA ARG A 275 3.81 -33.11 -24.91
C ARG A 275 4.80 -33.04 -23.74
N TYR A 276 4.75 -31.99 -22.92
CA TYR A 276 5.62 -31.86 -21.75
C TYR A 276 5.26 -32.87 -20.66
N VAL A 277 3.98 -33.06 -20.36
CA VAL A 277 3.54 -34.10 -19.41
C VAL A 277 4.02 -35.47 -19.85
N LYS A 278 3.92 -35.79 -21.14
CA LYS A 278 4.41 -37.07 -21.68
C LYS A 278 5.93 -37.23 -21.55
N ALA A 279 6.69 -36.15 -21.67
CA ALA A 279 8.16 -36.18 -21.66
C ALA A 279 8.76 -36.10 -20.25
N ASN A 280 8.14 -35.32 -19.36
CA ASN A 280 8.70 -34.92 -18.06
C ASN A 280 7.85 -35.39 -16.87
N GLY A 281 6.58 -35.75 -17.09
CA GLY A 281 5.61 -35.94 -16.00
C GLY A 281 4.88 -34.64 -15.65
N GLN A 282 3.71 -34.79 -15.01
CA GLN A 282 2.82 -33.65 -14.75
C GLN A 282 3.37 -32.68 -13.72
N GLU A 283 3.97 -33.19 -12.64
CA GLU A 283 4.53 -32.37 -11.54
C GLU A 283 5.62 -31.44 -12.07
N ASP A 284 6.59 -31.98 -12.83
CA ASP A 284 7.65 -31.18 -13.46
C ASP A 284 7.06 -30.21 -14.50
N ALA A 285 6.17 -30.68 -15.39
CA ALA A 285 5.56 -29.83 -16.42
C ALA A 285 4.81 -28.65 -15.82
N ASP A 286 4.16 -28.81 -14.67
CA ASP A 286 3.44 -27.75 -13.98
C ASP A 286 4.36 -26.63 -13.46
N THR A 287 5.68 -26.81 -13.40
CA THR A 287 6.66 -25.78 -12.95
C THR A 287 7.07 -24.79 -14.04
N PHE A 288 7.02 -25.20 -15.31
CA PHE A 288 7.50 -24.40 -16.45
C PHE A 288 6.49 -24.29 -17.61
N SER A 289 5.41 -25.07 -17.60
CA SER A 289 4.35 -24.98 -18.60
C SER A 289 3.01 -24.78 -17.92
N ALA A 290 2.32 -23.71 -18.31
CA ALA A 290 0.94 -23.51 -17.90
C ALA A 290 0.04 -24.63 -18.43
N ARG A 291 -0.96 -25.02 -17.64
CA ARG A 291 -2.11 -25.79 -18.14
C ARG A 291 -2.92 -24.96 -19.14
N PRO A 292 -3.62 -25.56 -20.11
CA PRO A 292 -4.45 -24.82 -21.04
C PRO A 292 -5.55 -24.05 -20.31
N GLY A 293 -5.77 -22.79 -20.69
CA GLY A 293 -6.60 -21.83 -19.94
C GLY A 293 -5.82 -21.01 -18.90
N PHE A 294 -4.67 -21.49 -18.43
CA PHE A 294 -3.85 -20.82 -17.41
C PHE A 294 -2.61 -20.12 -18.00
N SER A 295 -2.44 -20.16 -19.34
CA SER A 295 -1.31 -19.51 -20.02
C SER A 295 -1.65 -18.07 -20.37
N GLU A 296 -0.80 -17.12 -19.98
CA GLU A 296 -0.97 -15.72 -20.38
C GLU A 296 -0.86 -15.51 -21.90
N HIS A 297 -0.19 -16.41 -22.65
CA HIS A 297 -0.17 -16.33 -24.11
C HIS A 297 -1.57 -16.37 -24.74
N GLN A 298 -2.56 -16.99 -24.09
CA GLN A 298 -3.94 -17.00 -24.58
C GLN A 298 -4.58 -15.61 -24.52
N THR A 299 -4.05 -14.68 -23.72
CA THR A 299 -4.52 -13.29 -23.65
C THR A 299 -4.18 -12.47 -24.89
N GLY A 300 -3.17 -12.89 -25.68
CA GLY A 300 -2.61 -12.05 -26.73
C GLY A 300 -1.84 -10.83 -26.22
N LEU A 301 -1.49 -10.78 -24.92
CA LEU A 301 -0.79 -9.67 -24.27
C LEU A 301 0.61 -10.08 -23.79
N THR A 302 1.13 -11.21 -24.25
CA THR A 302 2.36 -11.81 -23.74
C THR A 302 3.29 -12.20 -24.87
N VAL A 303 4.57 -11.94 -24.70
CA VAL A 303 5.64 -12.30 -25.63
C VAL A 303 6.79 -13.00 -24.92
N ASP A 304 7.40 -13.96 -25.60
CA ASP A 304 8.71 -14.50 -25.25
C ASP A 304 9.76 -13.80 -26.12
N MET A 305 10.58 -12.94 -25.54
CA MET A 305 11.59 -12.14 -26.22
C MET A 305 12.88 -12.94 -26.47
N SER A 306 13.55 -12.60 -27.55
CA SER A 306 14.89 -13.08 -27.90
C SER A 306 15.71 -11.93 -28.49
N ALA A 307 17.02 -12.16 -28.62
CA ALA A 307 17.98 -11.19 -29.12
C ALA A 307 18.76 -11.76 -30.31
N LEU A 308 19.15 -10.87 -31.22
CA LEU A 308 20.11 -11.16 -32.28
C LEU A 308 21.48 -10.63 -31.85
N THR A 309 22.22 -11.47 -31.13
CA THR A 309 23.60 -11.17 -30.73
C THR A 309 24.58 -11.57 -31.84
N ASP A 310 25.56 -10.71 -32.09
CA ASP A 310 26.70 -11.01 -32.96
C ASP A 310 27.82 -11.79 -32.21
N ASP A 311 27.71 -11.92 -30.88
CA ASP A 311 28.64 -12.69 -30.05
C ASP A 311 28.19 -14.16 -29.97
N PRO A 312 28.92 -15.10 -30.62
CA PRO A 312 28.55 -16.52 -30.64
C PRO A 312 28.74 -17.22 -29.28
N SER A 313 29.37 -16.58 -28.29
CA SER A 313 29.52 -17.12 -26.94
C SER A 313 28.25 -16.94 -26.08
N ILE A 314 27.37 -16.02 -26.47
CA ILE A 314 26.11 -15.75 -25.78
C ILE A 314 25.05 -16.70 -26.33
N SER A 315 24.50 -17.56 -25.47
CA SER A 315 23.51 -18.56 -25.85
C SER A 315 22.13 -18.33 -25.23
N LYS A 316 22.06 -17.48 -24.21
CA LYS A 316 20.82 -17.18 -23.49
C LYS A 316 20.47 -15.71 -23.61
N PHE A 317 19.17 -15.44 -23.66
CA PHE A 317 18.69 -14.06 -23.69
C PHE A 317 19.13 -13.25 -22.46
N GLU A 318 19.12 -13.85 -21.26
CA GLU A 318 19.52 -13.18 -20.01
C GLU A 318 20.97 -12.66 -19.96
N GLU A 319 21.83 -13.15 -20.85
CA GLU A 319 23.25 -12.78 -20.92
C GLU A 319 23.49 -11.63 -21.92
N THR A 320 22.43 -11.11 -22.56
CA THR A 320 22.53 -10.11 -23.63
C THR A 320 22.36 -8.68 -23.12
N ASP A 321 22.94 -7.72 -23.84
CA ASP A 321 22.69 -6.29 -23.62
C ASP A 321 21.23 -5.94 -23.89
N GLU A 322 20.57 -6.61 -24.85
CA GLU A 322 19.14 -6.50 -25.10
C GLU A 322 18.31 -6.83 -23.87
N PHE A 323 18.60 -7.92 -23.17
CA PHE A 323 17.88 -8.29 -21.95
C PHE A 323 18.11 -7.27 -20.84
N THR A 324 19.34 -6.83 -20.65
CA THR A 324 19.66 -5.80 -19.65
C THR A 324 18.83 -4.55 -19.91
N TRP A 325 18.85 -4.03 -21.14
CA TRP A 325 18.04 -2.88 -21.53
C TRP A 325 16.54 -3.14 -21.39
N ALA A 326 16.06 -4.30 -21.84
CA ALA A 326 14.65 -4.67 -21.76
C ALA A 326 14.16 -4.71 -20.30
N SER A 327 14.93 -5.32 -19.40
CA SER A 327 14.59 -5.43 -17.98
C SER A 327 14.48 -4.07 -17.28
N GLU A 328 15.25 -3.09 -17.72
CA GLU A 328 15.27 -1.73 -17.16
C GLU A 328 14.23 -0.79 -17.78
N ASN A 329 13.78 -1.06 -19.01
CA ASN A 329 12.98 -0.12 -19.80
C ASN A 329 11.59 -0.64 -20.21
N CYS A 330 11.30 -1.94 -20.01
CA CYS A 330 10.03 -2.55 -20.45
C CYS A 330 8.78 -1.79 -20.00
N GLN A 331 8.78 -1.24 -18.78
CA GLN A 331 7.66 -0.49 -18.20
C GLN A 331 7.34 0.81 -18.94
N GLU A 332 8.32 1.43 -19.59
CA GLU A 332 8.10 2.65 -20.40
C GLU A 332 7.22 2.36 -21.62
N TYR A 333 7.18 1.09 -22.05
CA TYR A 333 6.39 0.60 -23.17
C TYR A 333 5.17 -0.23 -22.73
N GLY A 334 4.91 -0.30 -21.42
CA GLY A 334 3.75 -1.01 -20.87
C GLY A 334 3.94 -2.50 -20.66
N TRP A 335 5.18 -2.98 -20.73
CA TRP A 335 5.57 -4.36 -20.46
C TRP A 335 6.13 -4.52 -19.05
N ILE A 336 5.98 -5.71 -18.49
CA ILE A 336 6.67 -6.13 -17.26
C ILE A 336 7.40 -7.45 -17.51
N LEU A 337 8.56 -7.64 -16.88
CA LEU A 337 9.15 -8.96 -16.74
C LEU A 337 8.27 -9.78 -15.80
N ARG A 338 7.52 -10.73 -16.35
CA ARG A 338 6.37 -11.34 -15.68
C ARG A 338 6.79 -12.35 -14.60
N PHE A 339 7.91 -13.05 -14.83
CA PHE A 339 8.46 -14.07 -13.94
C PHE A 339 9.92 -13.75 -13.60
N PRO A 340 10.17 -12.82 -12.66
CA PRO A 340 11.52 -12.42 -12.28
C PRO A 340 12.22 -13.48 -11.41
N SER A 341 13.55 -13.47 -11.40
CA SER A 341 14.35 -14.32 -10.54
C SER A 341 14.14 -13.99 -9.06
N GLY A 342 14.24 -15.01 -8.19
CA GLY A 342 14.09 -14.86 -6.74
C GLY A 342 12.63 -14.76 -6.27
N LYS A 343 11.66 -14.91 -7.17
CA LYS A 343 10.22 -14.87 -6.88
C LYS A 343 9.51 -16.19 -7.20
N GLU A 344 10.22 -17.21 -7.64
CA GLU A 344 9.71 -18.47 -8.17
C GLU A 344 8.76 -19.16 -7.19
N GLN A 345 9.09 -19.14 -5.90
CA GLN A 345 8.28 -19.76 -4.85
C GLN A 345 6.95 -19.05 -4.61
N ILE A 346 6.83 -17.78 -5.01
CA ILE A 346 5.61 -16.96 -4.88
C ILE A 346 4.69 -17.18 -6.09
N ILE A 347 5.25 -17.05 -7.29
CA ILE A 347 4.48 -17.12 -8.56
C ILE A 347 4.21 -18.56 -9.02
N GLY A 348 5.01 -19.52 -8.56
CA GLY A 348 4.96 -20.92 -8.95
C GLY A 348 5.55 -21.23 -10.32
N TYR A 349 6.09 -20.25 -11.05
CA TYR A 349 6.87 -20.44 -12.26
C TYR A 349 8.36 -20.25 -11.98
N GLN A 350 9.20 -20.97 -12.72
CA GLN A 350 10.63 -20.69 -12.74
C GLN A 350 10.92 -19.28 -13.29
N TYR A 351 12.14 -18.80 -13.08
CA TYR A 351 12.62 -17.57 -13.71
C TYR A 351 12.55 -17.68 -15.24
N GLU A 352 11.90 -16.72 -15.88
CA GLU A 352 11.79 -16.64 -17.34
C GLU A 352 12.23 -15.26 -17.85
N PRO A 353 13.53 -15.04 -18.10
CA PRO A 353 14.07 -13.74 -18.56
C PRO A 353 13.45 -13.23 -19.87
N TRP A 354 12.88 -14.14 -20.66
CA TRP A 354 12.25 -13.83 -21.94
C TRP A 354 10.76 -13.46 -21.82
N HIS A 355 10.08 -13.74 -20.70
CA HIS A 355 8.62 -13.68 -20.65
C HIS A 355 8.12 -12.30 -20.21
N TYR A 356 7.62 -11.50 -21.16
CA TYR A 356 7.11 -10.16 -20.92
C TYR A 356 5.58 -10.10 -21.09
N ARG A 357 4.92 -9.48 -20.13
CA ARG A 357 3.46 -9.29 -20.11
C ARG A 357 3.12 -7.81 -20.30
N PHE A 358 2.27 -7.51 -21.27
CA PHE A 358 1.71 -6.18 -21.47
C PHE A 358 0.53 -5.95 -20.53
N VAL A 359 0.59 -4.83 -19.82
CA VAL A 359 -0.45 -4.37 -18.88
C VAL A 359 -0.79 -2.88 -19.08
N GLY A 360 -0.17 -2.23 -20.06
CA GLY A 360 -0.23 -0.78 -20.28
C GLY A 360 0.79 -0.02 -19.43
N VAL A 361 1.22 1.16 -19.94
CA VAL A 361 2.34 1.95 -19.38
C VAL A 361 2.14 2.31 -17.91
N ASP A 362 0.98 2.86 -17.56
CA ASP A 362 0.72 3.33 -16.19
C ASP A 362 0.77 2.20 -15.16
N LEU A 363 0.22 1.03 -15.51
CA LEU A 363 0.19 -0.11 -14.62
C LEU A 363 1.56 -0.79 -14.55
N ALA A 364 2.26 -0.94 -15.68
CA ALA A 364 3.60 -1.51 -15.71
C ALA A 364 4.57 -0.73 -14.81
N LYS A 365 4.55 0.61 -14.88
CA LYS A 365 5.35 1.48 -14.00
C LYS A 365 5.02 1.28 -12.53
N LYS A 366 3.74 1.17 -12.18
CA LYS A 366 3.33 0.94 -10.79
C LYS A 366 3.81 -0.42 -10.26
N ILE A 367 3.70 -1.47 -11.07
CA ILE A 367 4.17 -2.82 -10.72
C ILE A 367 5.68 -2.81 -10.50
N VAL A 368 6.46 -2.33 -11.48
CA VAL A 368 7.93 -2.28 -11.39
C VAL A 368 8.38 -1.43 -10.19
N ASN A 369 7.81 -0.23 -9.99
CA ASN A 369 8.16 0.63 -8.86
C ASN A 369 7.79 0.04 -7.50
N SER A 370 6.75 -0.80 -7.44
CA SER A 370 6.34 -1.46 -6.20
C SER A 370 7.30 -2.56 -5.76
N LYS A 371 8.12 -3.10 -6.68
CA LYS A 371 8.97 -4.30 -6.51
C LYS A 371 8.19 -5.58 -6.21
N LEU A 372 6.87 -5.56 -6.35
CA LEU A 372 6.01 -6.72 -6.25
C LEU A 372 5.93 -7.44 -7.60
N THR A 373 5.70 -8.75 -7.56
CA THR A 373 5.23 -9.47 -8.75
C THR A 373 3.85 -8.97 -9.17
N TYR A 374 3.43 -9.26 -10.40
CA TYR A 374 2.10 -8.87 -10.85
C TYR A 374 1.00 -9.54 -10.01
N ASP A 375 1.18 -10.80 -9.61
CA ASP A 375 0.27 -11.53 -8.72
C ASP A 375 0.11 -10.83 -7.37
N GLU A 376 1.22 -10.48 -6.71
CA GLU A 376 1.22 -9.75 -5.44
C GLU A 376 0.56 -8.38 -5.58
N TYR A 377 0.94 -7.61 -6.62
CA TYR A 377 0.38 -6.29 -6.88
C TYR A 377 -1.13 -6.36 -7.15
N TYR A 378 -1.56 -7.31 -7.98
CA TYR A 378 -2.96 -7.52 -8.31
C TYR A 378 -3.76 -7.88 -7.05
N MET A 379 -3.29 -8.84 -6.25
CA MET A 379 -3.99 -9.24 -5.02
C MET A 379 -4.04 -8.11 -3.99
N LEU A 380 -3.01 -7.28 -3.90
CA LEU A 380 -2.97 -6.16 -2.96
C LEU A 380 -3.88 -5.00 -3.40
N TYR A 381 -3.83 -4.59 -4.67
CA TYR A 381 -4.44 -3.33 -5.12
C TYR A 381 -5.64 -3.46 -6.06
N MET A 382 -5.83 -4.61 -6.71
CA MET A 382 -6.76 -4.72 -7.86
C MET A 382 -7.84 -5.79 -7.67
N ALA A 383 -7.52 -6.89 -6.97
CA ALA A 383 -8.46 -7.95 -6.71
C ALA A 383 -9.71 -7.41 -5.99
N PRO A 384 -10.91 -7.91 -6.34
CA PRO A 384 -12.12 -7.52 -5.63
C PRO A 384 -12.01 -7.90 -4.16
N TRP A 385 -12.64 -7.09 -3.30
CA TRP A 385 -12.76 -7.40 -1.88
C TRP A 385 -13.90 -8.38 -1.66
N ASN A 386 -13.68 -9.38 -0.82
CA ASN A 386 -14.73 -10.32 -0.40
C ASN A 386 -15.73 -9.64 0.54
N ASN A 387 -15.28 -8.67 1.35
CA ASN A 387 -16.12 -7.88 2.23
C ASN A 387 -16.43 -6.49 1.63
N GLU A 388 -17.72 -6.16 1.51
CA GLU A 388 -18.20 -4.88 0.97
C GLU A 388 -17.80 -3.64 1.80
N GLU A 389 -17.46 -3.77 3.08
CA GLU A 389 -16.97 -2.65 3.89
C GLU A 389 -15.55 -2.23 3.47
N ASN A 390 -14.69 -3.20 3.13
CA ASN A 390 -13.34 -2.97 2.63
C ASN A 390 -13.32 -2.32 1.23
N ASN A 391 -14.38 -2.55 0.44
CA ASN A 391 -14.60 -1.86 -0.84
C ASN A 391 -14.77 -0.32 -0.68
N LYS A 392 -15.15 0.19 0.50
CA LYS A 392 -15.30 1.64 0.75
C LYS A 392 -13.98 2.28 1.18
N ALA A 393 -13.14 1.56 1.92
CA ALA A 393 -11.81 2.01 2.33
C ALA A 393 -10.86 2.14 1.13
N SER A 394 -10.91 1.21 0.18
CA SER A 394 -10.07 1.28 -1.05
C SER A 394 -10.49 2.38 -2.04
N LYS A 395 -11.75 2.86 -1.99
CA LYS A 395 -12.28 3.88 -2.91
C LYS A 395 -12.01 5.34 -2.49
N ASN A 396 -11.52 5.58 -1.28
CA ASN A 396 -11.10 6.91 -0.83
C ASN A 396 -9.58 6.96 -0.53
N PRO A 397 -8.71 6.81 -1.54
CA PRO A 397 -7.29 7.13 -1.40
C PRO A 397 -7.14 8.65 -1.42
N THR A 398 -7.54 9.33 -0.36
CA THR A 398 -7.43 10.79 -0.34
C THR A 398 -5.94 11.15 -0.26
N THR A 399 -5.44 11.73 -1.35
CA THR A 399 -4.12 12.38 -1.54
C THR A 399 -2.87 11.50 -1.49
N ALA A 400 -2.71 10.60 -2.45
CA ALA A 400 -1.39 10.19 -2.92
C ALA A 400 -1.22 10.68 -4.37
N LYS A 401 -0.82 11.94 -4.52
CA LYS A 401 -0.17 12.36 -5.77
C LYS A 401 1.17 11.63 -5.78
N PRO A 402 1.54 10.89 -6.84
CA PRO A 402 2.90 10.38 -6.95
C PRO A 402 3.84 11.57 -6.81
N GLU A 403 4.83 11.50 -5.92
CA GLU A 403 5.92 12.47 -5.96
C GLU A 403 6.51 12.43 -7.37
N GLU A 404 6.38 13.54 -8.10
CA GLU A 404 7.09 13.75 -9.34
C GLU A 404 8.58 13.63 -9.04
N SER A 405 9.22 12.63 -9.65
CA SER A 405 10.68 12.54 -9.67
C SER A 405 11.24 13.84 -10.25
N PRO A 406 12.29 14.44 -9.65
CA PRO A 406 12.87 15.67 -10.18
C PRO A 406 13.40 15.41 -11.59
N ALA A 407 12.97 16.24 -12.54
CA ALA A 407 13.41 16.19 -13.92
C ALA A 407 14.96 16.18 -14.01
N PRO A 408 15.54 15.43 -14.96
CA PRO A 408 16.99 15.42 -15.15
C PRO A 408 17.49 16.83 -15.46
N SER A 409 18.51 17.26 -14.72
CA SER A 409 19.16 18.55 -14.92
C SER A 409 19.77 18.61 -16.32
N GLU A 410 19.29 19.55 -17.14
CA GLU A 410 19.97 19.94 -18.37
C GLU A 410 21.38 20.45 -18.02
N THR A 411 22.40 19.71 -18.46
CA THR A 411 23.77 20.24 -18.57
C THR A 411 23.82 21.23 -19.73
N PRO A 412 24.37 22.44 -19.54
CA PRO A 412 24.53 23.37 -20.64
C PRO A 412 25.69 22.92 -21.53
N ALA A 413 25.44 22.93 -22.83
CA ALA A 413 26.44 22.74 -23.86
C ALA A 413 27.60 23.74 -23.72
N SER A 414 28.82 23.24 -23.82
CA SER A 414 30.03 23.99 -24.16
C SER A 414 30.82 23.24 -25.21
#